data_AF-A0A0Q5LPH6-F1
#
_entry.id   AF-A0A0Q5LPH6-F1
#
_cell.length_a   1.000
_cell.length_b   1.000
_cell.length_c   1.000
_cell.angle_alpha   90.00
_cell.angle_beta   90.00
_cell.angle_gamma   90.00
#
_symmetry.space_group_name_H-M   'P 1'
#
loop_
_entity.id
_entity.type
_entity.pdbx_description
1 polymer ?
#
loop_
_entity_poly.entity_id
_entity_poly.type
_entity_poly.pdbx_seq_one_letter_code
_entity_poly.pdbx_strand_id
1 'polypeptide(L)'
;MDDPSISPEGEVPGQPRVLGTAQAGSPLDLRARELLARLSRDPQMDESVRNRAQAALAGRATLRDVAQTPAFAARMEEAGRLLKAALADMDDEQREAVRTAFLYGPGDRSDTTGSGDDRAR
;
A
#
# COMPACT_ATOMS: atom_id res chain seq x y z
N MET A 1 -17.78 -35.11 -4.58
CA MET A 1 -17.57 -33.87 -5.33
C MET A 1 -17.97 -32.76 -4.38
N ASP A 2 -17.01 -32.32 -3.59
CA ASP A 2 -17.20 -31.26 -2.60
C ASP A 2 -17.23 -29.93 -3.34
N ASP A 3 -18.42 -29.33 -3.37
CA ASP A 3 -18.65 -27.94 -3.75
C ASP A 3 -17.95 -27.06 -2.69
N PRO A 4 -16.94 -26.24 -3.04
CA PRO A 4 -16.36 -25.30 -2.11
C PRO A 4 -17.39 -24.20 -1.88
N SER A 5 -18.31 -24.45 -0.94
CA SER A 5 -19.19 -23.45 -0.36
C SER A 5 -18.32 -22.37 0.26
N ILE A 6 -18.08 -21.30 -0.51
CA ILE A 6 -17.53 -20.06 0.00
C ILE A 6 -18.63 -19.46 0.87
N SER A 7 -18.59 -19.75 2.17
CA SER A 7 -19.49 -19.15 3.16
C SER A 7 -19.42 -17.62 3.08
N PRO A 8 -20.56 -16.90 2.94
CA PRO A 8 -20.61 -15.44 2.95
C PRO A 8 -20.52 -14.87 4.38
N GLU A 9 -19.67 -15.45 5.24
CA GLU A 9 -19.43 -14.93 6.58
C GLU A 9 -18.34 -13.85 6.51
N GLY A 10 -18.78 -12.59 6.38
CA GLY A 10 -17.88 -11.44 6.41
C GLY A 10 -18.40 -10.21 5.69
N GLU A 11 -19.50 -10.32 4.94
CA GLU A 11 -20.09 -9.16 4.27
C GLU A 11 -20.82 -8.29 5.30
N VAL A 12 -20.16 -7.23 5.78
CA VAL A 12 -20.82 -6.19 6.58
C VAL A 12 -21.87 -5.52 5.67
N PRO A 13 -23.18 -5.69 5.93
CA PRO A 13 -24.21 -5.15 5.06
C PRO A 13 -24.11 -3.63 5.03
N GLY A 14 -23.96 -3.05 3.83
CA GLY A 14 -23.97 -1.60 3.63
C GLY A 14 -22.60 -0.90 3.55
N GLN A 15 -21.47 -1.62 3.65
CA GLN A 15 -20.17 -1.00 3.37
C GLN A 15 -19.82 -1.05 1.88
N PRO A 16 -19.67 0.12 1.21
CA PRO A 16 -19.36 0.13 -0.22
C PRO A 16 -17.98 -0.47 -0.51
N ARG A 17 -17.91 -1.39 -1.47
CA ARG A 17 -16.62 -2.01 -1.85
C ARG A 17 -15.73 -0.98 -2.53
N VAL A 18 -14.53 -0.81 -2.00
CA VAL A 18 -13.56 0.16 -2.52
C VAL A 18 -12.63 -0.48 -3.55
N LEU A 19 -12.31 -1.75 -3.29
CA LEU A 19 -11.61 -2.64 -4.21
C LEU A 19 -12.63 -3.62 -4.78
N GLY A 20 -12.84 -3.58 -6.10
CA GLY A 20 -13.92 -4.34 -6.75
C GLY A 20 -13.90 -5.86 -6.54
N THR A 21 -12.73 -6.44 -6.25
CA THR A 21 -12.54 -7.88 -6.03
C THR A 21 -12.29 -8.25 -4.56
N ALA A 22 -12.09 -7.28 -3.66
CA ALA A 22 -11.86 -7.57 -2.25
C ALA A 22 -13.20 -7.78 -1.52
N GLN A 23 -13.22 -8.72 -0.58
CA GLN A 23 -14.33 -8.83 0.35
C GLN A 23 -14.40 -7.56 1.20
N ALA A 24 -15.60 -7.00 1.35
CA ALA A 24 -15.82 -5.84 2.21
C ALA A 24 -15.34 -6.15 3.63
N GLY A 25 -14.55 -5.25 4.23
CA GLY A 25 -14.00 -5.47 5.57
C GLY A 25 -12.81 -6.43 5.65
N SER A 26 -12.33 -6.99 4.54
CA SER A 26 -11.05 -7.70 4.52
C SER A 26 -9.89 -6.76 4.90
N PRO A 27 -8.75 -7.28 5.41
CA PRO A 27 -7.59 -6.45 5.74
C PRO A 27 -7.13 -5.55 4.59
N LEU A 28 -7.24 -6.05 3.36
CA LEU A 28 -6.91 -5.29 2.15
C LEU A 28 -7.92 -4.16 1.86
N ASP A 29 -9.23 -4.42 2.01
CA ASP A 29 -10.26 -3.39 1.85
C ASP A 29 -10.16 -2.31 2.95
N LEU A 30 -9.91 -2.72 4.21
CA LEU A 30 -9.68 -1.80 5.32
C LEU A 30 -8.46 -0.89 5.06
N ARG A 31 -7.36 -1.48 4.58
CA ARG A 31 -6.16 -0.71 4.23
C ARG A 31 -6.42 0.26 3.07
N ALA A 32 -7.15 -0.17 2.04
CA ALA A 32 -7.52 0.68 0.92
C ALA A 32 -8.41 1.86 1.37
N ARG A 33 -9.39 1.60 2.23
CA ARG A 33 -10.25 2.63 2.85
C ARG A 33 -9.43 3.63 3.66
N GLU A 34 -8.48 3.16 4.46
CA GLU A 34 -7.57 4.04 5.23
C GLU A 34 -6.77 4.96 4.30
N LEU A 35 -6.20 4.42 3.23
CA LEU A 35 -5.44 5.18 2.23
C LEU A 35 -6.31 6.23 1.54
N LEU A 36 -7.52 5.87 1.12
CA LEU A 36 -8.46 6.84 0.53
C LEU A 36 -8.90 7.91 1.53
N ALA A 37 -9.10 7.54 2.80
CA ALA A 37 -9.45 8.48 3.85
C ALA A 37 -8.31 9.45 4.16
N ARG A 38 -7.06 9.04 3.95
CA ARG A 38 -5.90 9.95 4.00
C ARG A 38 -5.88 10.88 2.79
N LEU A 39 -6.00 10.32 1.58
CA LEU A 39 -6.03 11.09 0.34
C LEU A 39 -7.13 12.15 0.35
N SER A 40 -8.34 11.83 0.82
CA SER A 40 -9.46 12.77 0.85
C SER A 40 -9.30 13.95 1.81
N ARG A 41 -8.39 13.85 2.79
CA ARG A 41 -8.13 14.87 3.81
C ARG A 41 -6.78 15.57 3.63
N ASP A 42 -5.93 15.10 2.72
CA ASP A 42 -4.60 15.66 2.49
C ASP A 42 -4.71 17.01 1.74
N PRO A 43 -4.40 18.15 2.39
CA PRO A 43 -4.52 19.46 1.76
C PRO A 43 -3.53 19.68 0.61
N GLN A 44 -2.46 18.89 0.51
CA GLN A 44 -1.50 18.95 -0.60
C GLN A 44 -1.97 18.17 -1.83
N MET A 45 -3.03 17.38 -1.70
CA MET A 45 -3.58 16.60 -2.79
C MET A 45 -4.53 17.44 -3.64
N ASP A 46 -4.45 17.25 -4.95
CA ASP A 46 -5.33 17.91 -5.90
C ASP A 46 -6.82 17.67 -5.56
N GLU A 47 -7.64 18.70 -5.73
CA GLU A 47 -9.06 18.65 -5.38
C GLU A 47 -9.81 17.54 -6.12
N SER A 48 -9.46 17.28 -7.39
CA SER A 48 -10.09 16.20 -8.16
C SER A 48 -9.83 14.81 -7.55
N VAL A 49 -8.61 14.58 -7.07
CA VAL A 49 -8.22 13.33 -6.40
C VAL A 49 -8.94 13.21 -5.06
N ARG A 50 -8.99 14.30 -4.28
CA ARG A 50 -9.71 14.34 -3.00
C ARG A 50 -11.19 14.02 -3.17
N ASN A 51 -11.84 14.68 -4.13
CA ASN A 51 -13.26 14.47 -4.43
C ASN A 51 -13.53 13.05 -4.91
N ARG A 52 -12.64 12.47 -5.74
CA ARG A 52 -12.79 11.09 -6.21
C ARG A 52 -12.55 10.08 -5.07
N ALA A 53 -11.60 10.34 -4.17
CA ALA A 53 -11.38 9.53 -2.98
C ALA A 53 -12.58 9.56 -2.02
N GLN A 54 -13.21 10.73 -1.82
CA GLN A 54 -14.47 10.84 -1.07
C GLN A 54 -15.61 10.07 -1.75
N ALA A 55 -15.71 10.15 -3.08
CA ALA A 55 -16.68 9.37 -3.84
C ALA A 55 -16.45 7.87 -3.68
N ALA A 56 -15.19 7.41 -3.64
CA ALA A 56 -14.85 6.00 -3.45
C ALA A 56 -15.21 5.50 -2.04
N LEU A 57 -14.94 6.30 -1.00
CA LEU A 57 -15.37 6.01 0.38
C LEU A 57 -16.90 5.95 0.52
N ALA A 58 -17.62 6.75 -0.28
CA ALA A 58 -19.07 6.75 -0.35
C ALA A 58 -19.65 5.67 -1.30
N GLY A 59 -18.80 4.84 -1.94
CA GLY A 59 -19.25 3.81 -2.88
C GLY A 59 -19.73 4.30 -4.24
N ARG A 60 -19.49 5.57 -4.56
CA ARG A 60 -19.80 6.19 -5.86
C ARG A 60 -18.63 6.14 -6.84
N ALA A 61 -17.51 5.55 -6.42
CA ALA A 61 -16.30 5.37 -7.20
C ALA A 61 -15.52 4.14 -6.67
N THR A 62 -14.51 3.74 -7.40
CA THR A 62 -13.55 2.70 -7.01
C THR A 62 -12.17 3.28 -6.81
N LEU A 63 -11.28 2.52 -6.18
CA LEU A 63 -9.87 2.91 -6.09
C LEU A 63 -9.21 3.07 -7.48
N ARG A 64 -9.64 2.28 -8.47
CA ARG A 64 -9.18 2.43 -9.86
C ARG A 64 -9.55 3.80 -10.42
N ASP A 65 -10.75 4.29 -10.14
CA ASP A 65 -11.17 5.60 -10.60
C ASP A 65 -10.33 6.73 -10.02
N VAL A 66 -9.90 6.61 -8.77
CA VAL A 66 -8.99 7.57 -8.13
C VAL A 66 -7.63 7.52 -8.83
N ALA A 67 -7.10 6.31 -9.06
CA ALA A 67 -5.81 6.10 -9.70
C ALA A 67 -5.76 6.58 -11.16
N GLN A 68 -6.90 6.60 -11.85
CA GLN A 68 -7.03 7.06 -13.24
C GLN A 68 -7.20 8.58 -13.38
N THR A 69 -7.27 9.33 -12.28
CA THR A 69 -7.30 10.79 -12.36
C THR A 69 -5.96 11.33 -12.89
N PRO A 70 -5.97 12.31 -13.83
CA PRO A 70 -4.73 12.88 -14.36
C PRO A 70 -3.82 13.47 -13.28
N ALA A 71 -4.41 14.11 -12.27
CA ALA A 71 -3.66 14.69 -11.15
C ALA A 71 -2.97 13.61 -10.28
N PHE A 72 -3.60 12.45 -10.08
CA PHE A 72 -2.94 11.34 -9.38
C PHE A 72 -1.81 10.75 -10.22
N ALA A 73 -2.01 10.58 -11.53
CA ALA A 73 -0.96 10.10 -12.44
C ALA A 73 0.27 11.03 -12.42
N ALA A 74 0.05 12.34 -12.56
CA ALA A 74 1.12 13.35 -12.49
C ALA A 74 1.86 13.31 -11.14
N ARG A 75 1.13 13.11 -10.03
CA ARG A 75 1.72 12.98 -8.70
C ARG A 75 2.60 11.74 -8.57
N MET A 76 2.17 10.62 -9.15
CA MET A 76 2.94 9.37 -9.18
C MET A 76 4.19 9.48 -10.06
N GLU A 77 4.09 10.18 -11.19
CA GLU A 77 5.26 10.49 -12.03
C GLU A 77 6.28 11.37 -11.29
N GLU A 78 5.81 12.41 -10.60
CA GLU A 78 6.65 13.26 -9.74
C GLU A 78 7.34 12.43 -8.66
N ALA A 79 6.57 11.61 -7.92
CA ALA A 79 7.10 10.75 -6.88
C ALA A 79 8.15 9.77 -7.43
N GLY A 80 7.90 9.20 -8.61
CA GLY A 80 8.85 8.33 -9.30
C GLY A 80 10.13 9.05 -9.71
N ARG A 81 10.03 10.30 -10.17
CA ARG A 81 11.21 11.13 -10.51
C ARG A 81 12.05 11.45 -9.28
N LEU A 82 11.41 11.85 -8.19
CA LEU A 82 12.07 12.14 -6.91
C LEU A 82 12.73 10.89 -6.33
N LEU A 83 12.06 9.74 -6.39
CA LEU A 83 12.63 8.47 -5.95
C LEU A 83 13.87 8.10 -6.77
N LYS A 84 13.81 8.24 -8.10
CA LYS A 84 14.95 7.98 -8.98
C LYS A 84 16.13 8.91 -8.68
N ALA A 85 15.87 10.19 -8.44
CA ALA A 85 16.91 11.15 -8.07
C ALA A 85 17.54 10.77 -6.72
N ALA A 86 16.73 10.47 -5.70
CA ALA A 86 17.22 10.05 -4.39
C ALA A 86 18.07 8.77 -4.47
N LEU A 87 17.69 7.79 -5.30
CA LEU A 87 18.47 6.57 -5.52
C LEU A 87 19.78 6.80 -6.30
N ALA A 88 19.83 7.84 -7.13
CA ALA A 88 21.05 8.20 -7.86
C ALA A 88 22.09 8.85 -6.95
N ASP A 89 21.62 9.61 -5.94
CA ASP A 89 22.47 10.29 -4.95
C ASP A 89 22.97 9.35 -3.85
N MET A 90 22.42 8.15 -3.74
CA MET A 90 22.85 7.13 -2.78
C MET A 90 24.14 6.43 -3.21
N ASP A 91 24.97 6.11 -2.23
CA ASP A 91 26.07 5.17 -2.41
C ASP A 91 25.56 3.70 -2.51
N ASP A 92 26.48 2.78 -2.80
CA ASP A 92 26.14 1.38 -3.02
C ASP A 92 25.64 0.67 -1.75
N GLU A 93 26.14 1.06 -0.57
CA GLU A 93 25.71 0.51 0.72
C GLU A 93 24.28 0.95 1.05
N GLN A 94 23.98 2.23 0.83
CA GLN A 94 22.64 2.79 1.00
C GLN A 94 21.63 2.20 0.01
N ARG A 95 22.01 2.02 -1.27
CA ARG A 95 21.16 1.37 -2.26
C ARG A 95 20.85 -0.08 -1.90
N GLU A 96 21.84 -0.83 -1.41
CA GLU A 96 21.64 -2.21 -1.00
C GLU A 96 20.77 -2.30 0.26
N ALA A 97 20.90 -1.37 1.21
CA ALA A 97 20.02 -1.28 2.37
C ALA A 97 18.56 -1.00 1.97
N VAL A 98 18.33 -0.07 1.03
CA VAL A 98 16.99 0.23 0.50
C VAL A 98 16.42 -0.98 -0.25
N ARG A 99 17.22 -1.63 -1.10
CA ARG A 99 16.83 -2.84 -1.83
C ARG A 99 16.43 -3.96 -0.86
N THR A 100 17.24 -4.19 0.16
CA THR A 100 16.99 -5.20 1.21
C THR A 100 15.69 -4.88 1.94
N ALA A 101 15.50 -3.63 2.39
CA ALA A 101 14.27 -3.20 3.04
C ALA A 101 13.02 -3.38 2.15
N PHE A 102 13.17 -3.24 0.83
CA PHE A 102 12.09 -3.42 -0.13
C PHE A 102 11.76 -4.90 -0.38
N LEU A 103 12.77 -5.77 -0.47
CA LEU A 103 12.60 -7.20 -0.72
C LEU A 103 12.11 -7.98 0.50
N TYR A 104 12.57 -7.59 1.69
CA TYR A 104 12.33 -8.33 2.94
C TYR A 104 11.39 -7.61 3.91
N GLY A 105 11.00 -6.37 3.58
CA GLY A 105 10.15 -5.53 4.42
C GLY A 105 10.88 -4.98 5.66
N PRO A 106 10.30 -3.99 6.33
CA PRO A 106 10.83 -3.49 7.60
C PRO A 106 10.54 -4.52 8.71
N GLY A 107 11.36 -5.58 8.79
CA GLY A 107 11.17 -6.61 9.80
C GLY A 107 12.18 -7.75 9.79
N ASP A 108 12.81 -8.08 8.65
CA ASP A 108 13.69 -9.25 8.60
C ASP A 108 15.18 -8.88 8.71
N ARG A 109 15.53 -8.23 9.82
CA ARG A 109 16.88 -8.35 10.38
C ARG A 109 16.81 -9.40 11.48
N SER A 110 16.53 -10.64 11.09
CA SER A 110 16.83 -11.77 11.96
C SER A 110 18.35 -11.86 12.06
N ASP A 111 18.86 -11.57 13.25
CA ASP A 111 20.26 -11.64 13.67
C ASP A 111 21.04 -12.75 12.96
N THR A 112 21.91 -12.37 12.02
CA THR A 112 23.06 -13.20 11.61
C THR A 112 24.34 -12.59 12.14
N THR A 113 24.31 -12.07 13.37
CA THR A 113 25.55 -11.88 14.13
C THR A 113 25.98 -13.25 14.64
N GLY A 114 26.93 -13.85 13.91
CA GLY A 114 27.51 -15.14 14.24
C GLY A 114 28.00 -15.18 15.67
N SER A 115 27.54 -16.19 16.42
CA SER A 115 28.26 -16.68 17.59
C SER A 115 29.01 -17.93 17.14
N GLY A 116 30.12 -17.67 16.44
CA GLY A 116 31.20 -18.63 16.30
C GLY A 116 32.16 -18.41 17.45
N ASP A 117 32.49 -19.53 18.10
CA ASP A 117 33.72 -19.81 18.83
C ASP A 117 33.88 -19.45 20.31
N ASP A 118 34.15 -20.54 21.03
CA ASP A 118 35.19 -20.71 22.06
C ASP A 118 34.92 -20.21 23.48
N ARG A 119 34.60 -21.17 24.36
CA ARG A 119 35.53 -21.46 25.46
C ARG A 119 35.33 -22.86 26.03
N ALA A 120 36.39 -23.63 25.87
CA ALA A 120 36.70 -24.81 26.66
C ALA A 120 36.51 -24.58 28.17
N ARG A 121 35.84 -25.54 28.83
CA ARG A 121 36.24 -26.11 30.13
C ARG A 121 35.46 -27.38 30.42
#